data_AF-A0A4P8KQL4-F1
#
_entry.id   AF-A0A4P8KQL4-F1
#
_cell.length_a   1.000
_cell.length_b   1.000
_cell.length_c   1.000
_cell.angle_alpha   90.00
_cell.angle_beta   90.00
_cell.angle_gamma   90.00
#
_symmetry.space_group_name_H-M   'P 1'
#
loop_
_entity.id
_entity.type
_entity.pdbx_description
1 polymer ?
#
loop_
_entity_poly.entity_id
_entity_poly.type
_entity_poly.pdbx_seq_one_letter_code
_entity_poly.pdbx_strand_id
1 'polypeptide(L)'
;MTFDPAPPAAGSPPVLPQTVEPAAPRRRRRGAGWIIGVSLSLVLIMLLAAGTGGAWLIWQQRERLLASRVMSPEQEAAIADTFAAASEKVTATQQATTEYAGDRRAWDDEHAQVEEWKTGTDSPLLAVPNPGGTAMPGPDPDGRAFLSSIGADRVQVAFDAGDENCGYHLSERTGYEIVVGGCYSTRYPSWLFLAWDPGMESSVWPVFVHEAMHWYQYQNYYPAFLAADRAGVTDDQYGPELEADASCRAVYVYGIPASDYVDTSSPCDVEGWYDGWLLYHLASLGVQVTEPVAADYEVLEVVRP
;
A
#
# COMPACT_ATOMS: atom_id res chain seq x y z
N MET A 1 20.38 47.74 -38.08
CA MET A 1 19.08 48.29 -38.50
C MET A 1 18.40 48.80 -37.23
N THR A 2 18.64 50.04 -36.82
CA THR A 2 17.87 51.26 -37.14
C THR A 2 16.44 51.29 -36.58
N PHE A 3 16.28 52.17 -35.58
CA PHE A 3 15.13 53.03 -35.23
C PHE A 3 13.88 52.45 -34.53
N ASP A 4 13.83 52.68 -33.21
CA ASP A 4 12.72 53.33 -32.46
C ASP A 4 12.20 54.62 -33.15
N PRO A 5 11.09 55.30 -32.79
CA PRO A 5 10.13 55.08 -31.68
C PRO A 5 8.62 55.37 -32.05
N ALA A 6 7.74 55.34 -31.05
CA ALA A 6 6.37 55.91 -31.00
C ALA A 6 6.33 57.43 -31.36
N PRO A 7 5.19 58.12 -31.66
CA PRO A 7 4.07 58.35 -30.70
C PRO A 7 2.65 58.63 -31.33
N PRO A 8 1.62 58.95 -30.52
CA PRO A 8 0.21 59.09 -30.92
C PRO A 8 -0.23 60.56 -31.08
N ALA A 9 -1.36 60.83 -31.75
CA ALA A 9 -2.13 62.09 -31.70
C ALA A 9 -3.45 61.92 -32.48
N ALA A 10 -4.63 62.10 -31.88
CA ALA A 10 -5.35 63.37 -31.67
C ALA A 10 -6.12 63.87 -32.92
N GLY A 11 -7.41 64.17 -32.74
CA GLY A 11 -8.23 64.83 -33.75
C GLY A 11 -9.72 64.91 -33.40
N SER A 12 -10.09 65.80 -32.47
CA SER A 12 -11.39 66.50 -32.50
C SER A 12 -11.21 67.81 -33.31
N PRO A 13 -12.17 68.77 -33.46
CA PRO A 13 -13.65 68.85 -33.27
C PRO A 13 -14.28 69.64 -34.49
N PRO A 14 -15.19 70.66 -34.36
CA PRO A 14 -16.57 70.79 -33.82
C PRO A 14 -17.61 71.37 -34.85
N VAL A 15 -18.82 71.71 -34.35
CA VAL A 15 -19.58 72.99 -34.56
C VAL A 15 -21.04 72.83 -35.05
N LEU A 16 -21.97 73.10 -34.10
CA LEU A 16 -23.36 73.58 -34.26
C LEU A 16 -23.39 75.01 -34.85
N PRO A 17 -24.44 75.53 -35.53
CA PRO A 17 -25.60 76.08 -34.78
C PRO A 17 -26.97 76.28 -35.50
N GLN A 18 -27.98 76.45 -34.64
CA GLN A 18 -29.10 77.44 -34.65
C GLN A 18 -30.35 77.30 -35.56
N THR A 19 -31.47 76.92 -34.90
CA THR A 19 -32.73 77.67 -34.66
C THR A 19 -33.16 78.82 -35.59
N VAL A 20 -34.44 78.82 -36.01
CA VAL A 20 -35.55 79.75 -35.64
C VAL A 20 -36.62 79.86 -36.77
N GLU A 21 -37.88 79.65 -36.38
CA GLU A 21 -39.17 79.93 -37.06
C GLU A 21 -39.36 81.44 -37.46
N PRO A 22 -40.34 81.91 -38.28
CA PRO A 22 -41.78 81.71 -38.03
C PRO A 22 -42.81 81.81 -39.21
N ALA A 23 -43.98 81.20 -38.94
CA ALA A 23 -45.38 81.64 -39.10
C ALA A 23 -46.01 82.20 -40.42
N ALA A 24 -46.94 81.37 -40.94
CA ALA A 24 -48.38 81.62 -41.24
C ALA A 24 -48.78 82.43 -42.51
N PRO A 25 -50.06 82.41 -43.02
CA PRO A 25 -51.30 81.83 -42.45
C PRO A 25 -52.34 81.17 -43.40
N ARG A 26 -53.32 80.45 -42.76
CA ARG A 26 -54.78 80.28 -43.07
C ARG A 26 -55.20 79.45 -44.32
N ARG A 27 -56.27 78.62 -44.34
CA ARG A 27 -57.55 78.58 -43.57
C ARG A 27 -58.34 77.25 -43.78
N ARG A 28 -59.02 76.79 -42.71
CA ARG A 28 -60.33 76.08 -42.62
C ARG A 28 -60.55 74.69 -43.27
N ARG A 29 -60.82 73.68 -42.42
CA ARG A 29 -62.18 73.09 -42.20
C ARG A 29 -62.23 72.32 -40.87
N ARG A 30 -63.39 72.41 -40.21
CA ARG A 30 -63.73 71.90 -38.87
C ARG A 30 -64.16 70.43 -38.93
N GLY A 31 -63.85 69.64 -37.90
CA GLY A 31 -64.61 68.44 -37.54
C GLY A 31 -63.81 67.33 -36.83
N ALA A 32 -64.14 67.08 -35.55
CA ALA A 32 -64.03 65.77 -34.86
C ALA A 32 -62.64 65.16 -34.52
N GLY A 33 -61.68 65.92 -33.97
CA GLY A 33 -60.38 65.36 -33.52
C GLY A 33 -60.25 65.04 -32.01
N TRP A 34 -61.07 65.64 -31.15
CA TRP A 34 -60.81 65.64 -29.69
C TRP A 34 -61.27 64.35 -28.98
N ILE A 35 -62.27 63.64 -29.52
CA ILE A 35 -62.76 62.38 -28.95
C ILE A 35 -61.76 61.24 -29.19
N ILE A 36 -61.06 61.26 -30.33
CA ILE A 36 -60.07 60.22 -30.71
C ILE A 36 -58.80 60.33 -29.86
N GLY A 37 -58.33 61.54 -29.56
CA GLY A 37 -57.12 61.74 -28.74
C GLY A 37 -57.29 61.31 -27.27
N VAL A 38 -58.47 61.54 -26.68
CA VAL A 38 -58.77 61.12 -25.30
C VAL A 38 -58.97 59.61 -25.22
N SER A 39 -59.68 59.01 -26.19
CA SER A 39 -59.90 57.55 -26.22
C SER A 39 -58.61 56.76 -26.51
N LEU A 40 -57.72 57.24 -27.38
CA LEU A 40 -56.41 56.60 -27.60
C LEU A 40 -55.52 56.68 -26.35
N SER A 41 -55.51 57.83 -25.67
CA SER A 41 -54.76 58.00 -24.42
C SER A 41 -55.28 57.06 -23.32
N LEU A 42 -56.61 56.91 -23.22
CA LEU A 42 -57.24 56.04 -22.24
C LEU A 42 -56.99 54.55 -22.54
N VAL A 43 -57.04 54.16 -23.81
CA VAL A 43 -56.69 52.80 -24.26
C VAL A 43 -55.22 52.50 -24.01
N LEU A 44 -54.32 53.45 -24.28
CA LEU A 44 -52.88 53.29 -24.04
C LEU A 44 -52.57 53.17 -22.53
N ILE A 45 -53.23 53.98 -21.68
CA ILE A 45 -53.11 53.89 -20.22
C ILE A 45 -53.67 52.57 -19.72
N MET A 46 -54.81 52.10 -20.24
CA MET A 46 -55.35 50.79 -19.88
C MET A 46 -54.44 49.63 -20.33
N LEU A 47 -53.83 49.71 -21.51
CA LEU A 47 -52.88 48.71 -22.00
C LEU A 47 -51.58 48.71 -21.19
N LEU A 48 -51.07 49.88 -20.80
CA LEU A 48 -49.92 50.00 -19.92
C LEU A 48 -50.23 49.50 -18.50
N ALA A 49 -51.41 49.84 -17.95
CA ALA A 49 -51.86 49.35 -16.64
C ALA A 49 -52.13 47.84 -16.63
N ALA A 50 -52.66 47.29 -17.74
CA ALA A 50 -52.84 45.84 -17.92
C ALA A 50 -51.50 45.13 -18.09
N GLY A 51 -50.54 45.74 -18.80
CA GLY A 51 -49.18 45.23 -18.97
C GLY A 51 -48.37 45.24 -17.67
N THR A 52 -48.43 46.32 -16.89
CA THR A 52 -47.79 46.39 -15.58
C THR A 52 -48.48 45.52 -14.54
N GLY A 53 -49.82 45.41 -14.57
CA GLY A 53 -50.59 44.49 -13.74
C GLY A 53 -50.30 43.03 -14.05
N GLY A 54 -50.17 42.66 -15.34
CA GLY A 54 -49.77 41.33 -15.77
C GLY A 54 -48.35 40.98 -15.37
N ALA A 55 -47.40 41.91 -15.55
CA ALA A 55 -46.02 41.73 -15.10
C ALA A 55 -45.90 41.60 -13.57
N TRP A 56 -46.70 42.36 -12.82
CA TRP A 56 -46.77 42.28 -11.35
C TRP A 56 -47.36 40.95 -10.87
N LEU A 57 -48.40 40.44 -11.53
CA LEU A 57 -48.98 39.12 -11.22
C LEU A 57 -48.01 37.99 -11.55
N ILE A 58 -47.29 38.07 -12.67
CA ILE A 58 -46.23 37.10 -13.03
C ILE A 58 -45.09 37.16 -12.01
N TRP A 59 -44.68 38.35 -11.59
CA TRP A 59 -43.67 38.54 -10.54
C TRP A 59 -44.13 37.94 -9.20
N GLN A 60 -45.36 38.24 -8.78
CA GLN A 60 -45.93 37.74 -7.52
C GLN A 60 -46.14 36.22 -7.55
N GLN A 61 -46.50 35.65 -8.71
CA GLN A 61 -46.63 34.21 -8.89
C GLN A 61 -45.25 33.53 -8.91
N ARG A 62 -44.24 34.18 -9.49
CA ARG A 62 -42.84 33.72 -9.45
C ARG A 62 -42.27 33.75 -8.04
N GLU A 63 -42.50 34.82 -7.28
CA GLU A 63 -42.10 34.91 -5.87
C GLU A 63 -42.80 33.85 -5.02
N ARG A 64 -44.09 33.60 -5.23
CA ARG A 64 -44.81 32.51 -4.54
C ARG A 64 -44.30 31.13 -4.92
N LEU A 65 -43.94 30.91 -6.19
CA LEU A 65 -43.35 29.65 -6.65
C LEU A 65 -41.90 29.44 -6.17
N LEU A 66 -41.15 30.52 -5.97
CA LEU A 66 -39.82 30.47 -5.37
C LEU A 66 -39.88 30.30 -3.85
N ALA A 67 -40.85 30.95 -3.19
CA ALA A 67 -41.13 30.77 -1.77
C ALA A 67 -41.74 29.38 -1.47
N SER A 68 -42.44 28.75 -2.43
CA SER A 68 -42.87 27.35 -2.32
C SER A 68 -41.78 26.34 -2.67
N ARG A 69 -40.60 26.80 -3.13
CA ARG A 69 -39.38 25.99 -3.29
C ARG A 69 -38.46 26.09 -2.07
N VAL A 70 -38.95 26.59 -0.95
CA VAL A 70 -38.25 26.49 0.32
C VAL A 70 -38.34 25.01 0.73
N MET A 71 -37.22 24.30 0.63
CA MET A 71 -37.09 22.93 1.16
C MET A 71 -37.57 22.91 2.61
N SER A 72 -38.34 21.89 2.99
CA SER A 72 -38.64 21.71 4.41
C SER A 72 -37.33 21.44 5.16
N PRO A 73 -37.22 21.81 6.45
CA PRO A 73 -36.06 21.46 7.26
C PRO A 73 -35.78 19.95 7.26
N GLU A 74 -36.80 19.10 7.09
CA GLU A 74 -36.62 17.65 6.97
C GLU A 74 -35.97 17.25 5.64
N GLN A 75 -36.31 17.92 4.53
CA GLN A 75 -35.66 17.71 3.24
C GLN A 75 -34.21 18.20 3.26
N GLU A 76 -33.94 19.33 3.94
CA GLU A 76 -32.59 19.86 4.13
C GLU A 76 -31.73 18.91 4.96
N ALA A 77 -32.28 18.40 6.07
CA ALA A 77 -31.62 17.37 6.87
C ALA A 77 -31.37 16.08 6.06
N ALA A 78 -32.36 15.58 5.32
CA ALA A 78 -32.19 14.36 4.52
C ALA A 78 -31.13 14.49 3.41
N ILE A 79 -31.03 15.66 2.76
CA ILE A 79 -29.99 15.94 1.77
C ILE A 79 -28.61 16.07 2.45
N ALA A 80 -28.55 16.75 3.60
CA ALA A 80 -27.32 16.86 4.37
C ALA A 80 -26.81 15.48 4.84
N ASP A 81 -27.70 14.61 5.33
CA ASP A 81 -27.38 13.25 5.74
C ASP A 81 -26.90 12.40 4.55
N THR A 82 -27.55 12.53 3.40
CA THR A 82 -27.14 11.83 2.16
C THR A 82 -25.76 12.32 1.71
N PHE A 83 -25.49 13.62 1.78
CA PHE A 83 -24.20 14.19 1.43
C PHE A 83 -23.10 13.78 2.42
N ALA A 84 -23.41 13.75 3.72
CA ALA A 84 -22.50 13.28 4.75
C ALA A 84 -22.13 11.80 4.52
N ALA A 85 -23.11 10.94 4.27
CA ALA A 85 -22.89 9.52 3.96
C ALA A 85 -22.08 9.33 2.66
N ALA A 86 -22.36 10.12 1.61
CA ALA A 86 -21.59 10.09 0.37
C ALA A 86 -20.14 10.56 0.60
N SER A 87 -19.94 11.62 1.38
CA SER A 87 -18.61 12.13 1.73
C SER A 87 -17.82 11.13 2.56
N GLU A 88 -18.44 10.47 3.54
CA GLU A 88 -17.82 9.40 4.33
C GLU A 88 -17.36 8.25 3.43
N LYS A 89 -18.22 7.82 2.49
CA LYS A 89 -17.88 6.76 1.52
C LYS A 89 -16.72 7.17 0.61
N VAL A 90 -16.71 8.40 0.11
CA VAL A 90 -15.60 8.91 -0.72
C VAL A 90 -14.29 8.90 0.07
N THR A 91 -14.31 9.39 1.32
CA THR A 91 -13.13 9.38 2.20
C THR A 91 -12.66 7.95 2.47
N ALA A 92 -13.56 7.03 2.80
CA ALA A 92 -13.23 5.63 3.04
C ALA A 92 -12.63 4.97 1.79
N THR A 93 -13.19 5.25 0.60
CA THR A 93 -12.69 4.71 -0.67
C THR A 93 -11.29 5.26 -0.99
N GLN A 94 -11.05 6.55 -0.73
CA GLN A 94 -9.74 7.19 -0.92
C GLN A 94 -8.69 6.61 0.04
N GLN A 95 -9.07 6.40 1.30
CA GLN A 95 -8.22 5.76 2.29
C GLN A 95 -7.86 4.34 1.87
N ALA A 96 -8.85 3.50 1.55
CA ALA A 96 -8.63 2.12 1.14
C ALA A 96 -7.78 2.00 -0.14
N THR A 97 -7.97 2.91 -1.10
CA THR A 97 -7.12 2.99 -2.31
C THR A 97 -5.67 3.33 -1.94
N THR A 98 -5.48 4.24 -0.99
CA THR A 98 -4.14 4.67 -0.54
C THR A 98 -3.44 3.55 0.23
N GLU A 99 -4.16 2.86 1.11
CA GLU A 99 -3.69 1.70 1.86
C GLU A 99 -3.28 0.57 0.91
N TYR A 100 -4.16 0.18 -0.02
CA TYR A 100 -3.84 -0.83 -1.04
C TYR A 100 -2.58 -0.46 -1.85
N ALA A 101 -2.49 0.79 -2.32
CA ALA A 101 -1.33 1.23 -3.09
C ALA A 101 -0.03 1.25 -2.25
N GLY A 102 -0.14 1.53 -0.95
CA GLY A 102 0.96 1.46 0.00
C GLY A 102 1.43 0.03 0.21
N ASP A 103 0.52 -0.87 0.58
CA ASP A 103 0.80 -2.28 0.84
C ASP A 103 1.32 -2.98 -0.41
N ARG A 104 0.75 -2.66 -1.59
CA ARG A 104 1.22 -3.20 -2.86
C ARG A 104 2.66 -2.82 -3.16
N ARG A 105 3.01 -1.54 -2.99
CA ARG A 105 4.38 -1.09 -3.21
C ARG A 105 5.33 -1.78 -2.24
N ALA A 106 4.94 -1.87 -0.99
CA ALA A 106 5.76 -2.45 0.05
C ALA A 106 5.99 -3.96 -0.21
N TRP A 107 4.98 -4.69 -0.68
CA TRP A 107 5.09 -6.07 -1.19
C TRP A 107 6.07 -6.19 -2.36
N ASP A 108 5.98 -5.29 -3.35
CA ASP A 108 6.86 -5.29 -4.52
C ASP A 108 8.32 -5.00 -4.14
N ASP A 109 8.55 -4.04 -3.23
CA ASP A 109 9.87 -3.66 -2.74
C ASP A 109 10.54 -4.82 -1.97
N GLU A 110 9.79 -5.54 -1.13
CA GLU A 110 10.27 -6.72 -0.39
C GLU A 110 10.69 -7.85 -1.34
N HIS A 111 9.86 -8.15 -2.33
CA HIS A 111 10.20 -9.18 -3.32
C HIS A 111 11.42 -8.78 -4.15
N ALA A 112 11.54 -7.51 -4.53
CA ALA A 112 12.71 -7.01 -5.25
C ALA A 112 13.99 -7.11 -4.40
N GLN A 113 13.92 -6.77 -3.11
CA GLN A 113 15.05 -6.90 -2.17
C GLN A 113 15.49 -8.36 -2.03
N VAL A 114 14.56 -9.30 -1.96
CA VAL A 114 14.87 -10.73 -1.87
C VAL A 114 15.54 -11.24 -3.14
N GLU A 115 15.08 -10.81 -4.32
CA GLU A 115 15.73 -11.20 -5.58
C GLU A 115 17.15 -10.62 -5.70
N GLU A 116 17.40 -9.39 -5.22
CA GLU A 116 18.75 -8.85 -5.10
C GLU A 116 19.61 -9.69 -4.14
N TRP A 117 19.09 -9.98 -2.94
CA TRP A 117 19.76 -10.77 -1.93
C TRP A 117 20.17 -12.16 -2.42
N LYS A 118 19.31 -12.86 -3.17
CA LYS A 118 19.60 -14.19 -3.76
C LYS A 118 20.81 -14.17 -4.70
N THR A 119 21.15 -13.01 -5.27
CA THR A 119 22.32 -12.85 -6.14
C THR A 119 23.59 -12.45 -5.40
N GLY A 120 23.53 -12.27 -4.08
CA GLY A 120 24.69 -11.99 -3.23
C GLY A 120 25.79 -13.04 -3.41
N THR A 121 27.03 -12.58 -3.59
CA THR A 121 28.22 -13.44 -3.82
C THR A 121 29.24 -13.34 -2.70
N ASP A 122 28.87 -12.67 -1.60
CA ASP A 122 29.72 -12.54 -0.43
C ASP A 122 30.08 -13.93 0.11
N SER A 123 31.34 -14.07 0.49
CA SER A 123 31.90 -15.31 1.01
C SER A 123 32.55 -15.04 2.36
N PRO A 124 32.38 -15.94 3.34
CA PRO A 124 32.95 -15.77 4.65
C PRO A 124 34.46 -15.92 4.64
N LEU A 125 35.11 -15.31 5.63
CA LEU A 125 36.52 -15.56 5.93
C LEU A 125 36.60 -16.66 6.98
N LEU A 126 37.00 -17.86 6.56
CA LEU A 126 37.25 -18.97 7.48
C LEU A 126 38.44 -18.63 8.36
N ALA A 127 38.23 -18.59 9.66
CA ALA A 127 39.18 -18.08 10.64
C ALA A 127 39.64 -19.15 11.63
N VAL A 128 38.80 -20.15 11.91
CA VAL A 128 39.05 -21.15 12.95
C VAL A 128 38.77 -22.55 12.40
N PRO A 129 39.79 -23.43 12.30
CA PRO A 129 39.60 -24.79 11.85
C PRO A 129 38.56 -25.51 12.72
N ASN A 130 37.61 -26.19 12.07
CA ASN A 130 36.65 -27.04 12.77
C ASN A 130 37.37 -28.21 13.48
N PRO A 131 37.22 -28.37 14.81
CA PRO A 131 37.87 -29.43 15.58
C PRO A 131 37.51 -30.83 15.11
N GLY A 132 36.27 -31.01 14.65
CA GLY A 132 35.71 -32.27 14.17
C GLY A 132 36.17 -32.70 12.78
N GLY A 133 36.88 -31.81 12.05
CA GLY A 133 37.46 -32.10 10.75
C GLY A 133 36.94 -31.21 9.62
N THR A 134 37.35 -31.53 8.38
CA THR A 134 37.04 -30.72 7.18
C THR A 134 35.97 -31.35 6.28
N ALA A 135 35.19 -32.29 6.82
CA ALA A 135 34.14 -33.02 6.11
C ALA A 135 33.16 -33.63 7.11
N MET A 136 31.87 -33.67 6.78
CA MET A 136 30.86 -34.37 7.57
C MET A 136 31.11 -35.89 7.57
N PRO A 137 30.75 -36.59 8.65
CA PRO A 137 30.77 -38.05 8.69
C PRO A 137 29.73 -38.64 7.73
N GLY A 138 30.04 -39.82 7.19
CA GLY A 138 29.11 -40.57 6.33
C GLY A 138 29.38 -40.43 4.83
N PRO A 139 28.39 -40.78 3.98
CA PRO A 139 28.59 -40.91 2.54
C PRO A 139 28.48 -39.59 1.76
N ASP A 140 27.96 -38.51 2.37
CA ASP A 140 27.81 -37.19 1.76
C ASP A 140 28.59 -36.12 2.57
N PRO A 141 29.94 -36.16 2.53
CA PRO A 141 30.80 -35.36 3.41
C PRO A 141 30.64 -33.84 3.24
N ASP A 142 30.13 -33.39 2.11
CA ASP A 142 29.93 -31.97 1.78
C ASP A 142 28.43 -31.61 1.71
N GLY A 143 27.54 -32.57 2.01
CA GLY A 143 26.08 -32.40 1.95
C GLY A 143 25.55 -32.11 0.54
N ARG A 144 26.31 -32.44 -0.51
CA ARG A 144 26.00 -32.05 -1.90
C ARG A 144 24.75 -32.72 -2.41
N ALA A 145 24.57 -34.01 -2.11
CA ALA A 145 23.41 -34.74 -2.58
C ALA A 145 22.14 -34.18 -1.93
N PHE A 146 22.19 -33.90 -0.62
CA PHE A 146 21.06 -33.29 0.09
C PHE A 146 20.76 -31.88 -0.41
N LEU A 147 21.77 -31.01 -0.51
CA LEU A 147 21.55 -29.63 -0.97
C LEU A 147 21.02 -29.59 -2.40
N SER A 148 21.51 -30.44 -3.29
CA SER A 148 20.93 -30.54 -4.65
C SER A 148 19.46 -31.00 -4.61
N SER A 149 19.09 -31.91 -3.69
CA SER A 149 17.70 -32.38 -3.57
C SER A 149 16.70 -31.29 -3.18
N ILE A 150 17.18 -30.21 -2.56
CA ILE A 150 16.36 -29.05 -2.15
C ILE A 150 16.54 -27.84 -3.09
N GLY A 151 17.27 -28.00 -4.20
CA GLY A 151 17.57 -26.91 -5.16
C GLY A 151 18.69 -25.95 -4.73
N ALA A 152 19.45 -26.31 -3.70
CA ALA A 152 20.54 -25.52 -3.13
C ALA A 152 21.91 -25.81 -3.80
N ASP A 153 21.95 -26.00 -5.12
CA ASP A 153 23.16 -26.44 -5.84
C ASP A 153 24.37 -25.51 -5.68
N ARG A 154 24.11 -24.23 -5.35
CA ARG A 154 25.13 -23.19 -5.18
C ARG A 154 25.56 -22.98 -3.73
N VAL A 155 24.86 -23.56 -2.76
CA VAL A 155 25.15 -23.39 -1.34
C VAL A 155 26.35 -24.24 -0.97
N GLN A 156 27.35 -23.67 -0.30
CA GLN A 156 28.55 -24.38 0.16
C GLN A 156 28.49 -24.59 1.68
N VAL A 157 29.18 -25.62 2.16
CA VAL A 157 29.35 -25.85 3.61
C VAL A 157 30.75 -25.39 4.00
N ALA A 158 30.81 -24.49 4.97
CA ALA A 158 32.03 -24.02 5.62
C ALA A 158 32.21 -24.76 6.95
N PHE A 159 33.24 -25.59 7.02
CA PHE A 159 33.64 -26.27 8.26
C PHE A 159 34.53 -25.36 9.10
N ASP A 160 33.91 -24.44 9.83
CA ASP A 160 34.56 -23.39 10.60
C ASP A 160 33.91 -23.24 11.98
N ALA A 161 34.75 -23.15 13.01
CA ALA A 161 34.36 -23.01 14.41
C ALA A 161 34.52 -21.57 14.92
N GLY A 162 34.65 -20.61 14.00
CA GLY A 162 34.83 -19.19 14.31
C GLY A 162 33.51 -18.46 14.51
N ASP A 163 33.60 -17.14 14.63
CA ASP A 163 32.48 -16.25 14.98
C ASP A 163 31.31 -16.29 13.97
N GLU A 164 31.55 -16.76 12.73
CA GLU A 164 30.49 -16.88 11.72
C GLU A 164 29.59 -18.11 11.96
N ASN A 165 30.03 -19.09 12.75
CA ASN A 165 29.20 -20.21 13.17
C ASN A 165 28.43 -19.86 14.45
N CYS A 166 27.29 -19.19 14.28
CA CYS A 166 26.47 -18.71 15.39
C CYS A 166 25.94 -19.80 16.33
N GLY A 167 25.85 -21.06 15.90
CA GLY A 167 25.42 -22.18 16.74
C GLY A 167 26.55 -22.94 17.44
N TYR A 168 27.83 -22.60 17.21
CA TYR A 168 28.97 -23.28 17.86
C TYR A 168 29.70 -22.36 18.83
N HIS A 169 29.81 -22.77 20.10
CA HIS A 169 30.43 -21.95 21.14
C HIS A 169 31.25 -22.81 22.11
N LEU A 170 32.58 -22.66 22.06
CA LEU A 170 33.48 -23.22 23.07
C LEU A 170 33.48 -22.32 24.31
N SER A 171 33.19 -22.92 25.46
CA SER A 171 32.92 -22.23 26.73
C SER A 171 34.14 -21.49 27.28
N GLU A 172 34.36 -20.23 26.87
CA GLU A 172 35.05 -19.23 27.70
C GLU A 172 34.21 -17.97 27.95
N ARG A 173 33.15 -17.73 27.16
CA ARG A 173 32.44 -16.45 27.09
C ARG A 173 31.02 -16.45 27.68
N THR A 174 30.35 -17.60 27.69
CA THR A 174 28.91 -17.75 28.00
C THR A 174 28.61 -18.68 29.18
N GLY A 175 29.60 -19.45 29.65
CA GLY A 175 29.43 -20.42 30.76
C GLY A 175 28.67 -21.69 30.38
N TYR A 176 28.38 -21.90 29.10
CA TYR A 176 27.82 -23.13 28.53
C TYR A 176 28.59 -23.49 27.25
N GLU A 177 28.80 -24.78 27.00
CA GLU A 177 29.57 -25.29 25.87
C GLU A 177 28.60 -25.92 24.86
N ILE A 178 28.64 -25.44 23.61
CA ILE A 178 27.92 -26.05 22.50
C ILE A 178 28.94 -26.75 21.61
N VAL A 179 28.98 -28.08 21.76
CA VAL A 179 29.99 -28.98 21.17
C VAL A 179 29.62 -29.45 19.75
N VAL A 180 28.44 -29.08 19.24
CA VAL A 180 27.99 -29.27 17.84
C VAL A 180 27.09 -28.10 17.50
N GLY A 181 27.37 -27.42 16.40
CA GLY A 181 26.63 -26.22 16.01
C GLY A 181 26.68 -25.98 14.52
N GLY A 182 25.60 -25.41 14.03
CA GLY A 182 25.47 -24.93 12.67
C GLY A 182 25.06 -23.46 12.66
N CYS A 183 25.17 -22.85 11.50
CA CYS A 183 24.58 -21.54 11.29
C CYS A 183 24.26 -21.35 9.81
N TYR A 184 23.04 -20.92 9.51
CA TYR A 184 22.73 -20.22 8.29
C TYR A 184 22.65 -18.72 8.55
N SER A 185 23.49 -17.95 7.84
CA SER A 185 23.47 -16.49 7.92
C SER A 185 22.96 -15.87 6.63
N THR A 186 21.94 -15.02 6.73
CA THR A 186 21.44 -14.25 5.58
C THR A 186 22.50 -13.33 4.97
N ARG A 187 23.57 -13.00 5.70
CA ARG A 187 24.71 -12.26 5.15
C ARG A 187 25.44 -13.04 4.04
N TYR A 188 25.45 -14.35 4.13
CA TYR A 188 26.13 -15.24 3.19
C TYR A 188 25.12 -16.25 2.60
N PRO A 189 24.23 -15.82 1.69
CA PRO A 189 23.08 -16.62 1.23
C PRO A 189 23.44 -17.95 0.55
N SER A 190 24.70 -18.12 0.16
CA SER A 190 25.23 -19.33 -0.47
C SER A 190 26.14 -20.13 0.46
N TRP A 191 26.06 -19.94 1.79
CA TRP A 191 26.93 -20.62 2.76
C TRP A 191 26.16 -21.12 3.98
N LEU A 192 26.52 -22.32 4.43
CA LEU A 192 26.16 -22.90 5.72
C LEU A 192 27.44 -23.09 6.52
N PHE A 193 27.41 -22.79 7.82
CA PHE A 193 28.52 -23.03 8.73
C PHE A 193 28.23 -24.27 9.56
N LEU A 194 29.27 -25.07 9.82
CA LEU A 194 29.14 -26.26 10.64
C LEU A 194 30.43 -26.52 11.42
N ALA A 195 30.29 -26.81 12.70
CA ALA A 195 31.39 -27.16 13.59
C ALA A 195 30.94 -28.18 14.64
N TRP A 196 31.88 -29.02 15.07
CA TRP A 196 31.65 -29.99 16.13
C TRP A 196 32.96 -30.39 16.80
N ASP A 197 32.86 -30.87 18.03
CA ASP A 197 33.96 -31.51 18.73
C ASP A 197 34.07 -33.00 18.39
N PRO A 198 35.29 -33.58 18.45
CA PRO A 198 35.47 -35.01 18.29
C PRO A 198 34.58 -35.83 19.24
N GLY A 199 33.91 -36.85 18.70
CA GLY A 199 32.96 -37.70 19.44
C GLY A 199 31.49 -37.31 19.26
N MET A 200 31.21 -36.20 18.57
CA MET A 200 29.86 -35.74 18.30
C MET A 200 29.37 -36.02 16.86
N GLU A 201 30.04 -36.91 16.14
CA GLU A 201 29.81 -37.17 14.71
C GLU A 201 28.36 -37.59 14.39
N SER A 202 27.66 -38.24 15.33
CA SER A 202 26.26 -38.66 15.12
C SER A 202 25.28 -37.49 15.01
N SER A 203 25.60 -36.32 15.56
CA SER A 203 24.72 -35.14 15.59
C SER A 203 24.98 -34.18 14.43
N VAL A 204 26.09 -34.36 13.70
CA VAL A 204 26.50 -33.46 12.61
C VAL A 204 25.49 -33.43 11.47
N TRP A 205 24.95 -34.58 11.08
CA TRP A 205 23.99 -34.68 9.98
C TRP A 205 22.65 -34.00 10.30
N PRO A 206 21.99 -34.26 11.45
CA PRO A 206 20.80 -33.53 11.86
C PRO A 206 20.99 -32.00 11.90
N VAL A 207 22.12 -31.52 12.43
CA VAL A 207 22.42 -30.07 12.48
C VAL A 207 22.59 -29.51 11.07
N PHE A 208 23.36 -30.17 10.20
CA PHE A 208 23.49 -29.74 8.81
C PHE A 208 22.15 -29.64 8.08
N VAL A 209 21.28 -30.63 8.25
CA VAL A 209 19.95 -30.62 7.61
C VAL A 209 19.10 -29.48 8.17
N HIS A 210 19.15 -29.23 9.48
CA HIS A 210 18.47 -28.10 10.12
C HIS A 210 18.91 -26.75 9.53
N GLU A 211 20.22 -26.49 9.43
CA GLU A 211 20.72 -25.24 8.80
C GLU A 211 20.32 -25.12 7.32
N ALA A 212 20.32 -26.23 6.60
CA ALA A 212 19.85 -26.25 5.21
C ALA A 212 18.34 -25.93 5.11
N MET A 213 17.55 -26.23 6.14
CA MET A 213 16.15 -25.82 6.21
C MET A 213 15.99 -24.33 6.48
N HIS A 214 16.90 -23.69 7.23
CA HIS A 214 16.94 -22.24 7.29
C HIS A 214 17.22 -21.61 5.93
N TRP A 215 18.18 -22.14 5.18
CA TRP A 215 18.37 -21.69 3.78
C TRP A 215 17.06 -21.82 2.98
N TYR A 216 16.37 -22.97 3.07
CA TYR A 216 15.09 -23.17 2.39
C TYR A 216 14.04 -22.14 2.83
N GLN A 217 13.90 -21.87 4.12
CA GLN A 217 12.97 -20.87 4.65
C GLN A 217 13.27 -19.49 4.07
N TYR A 218 14.51 -19.04 4.06
CA TYR A 218 14.85 -17.74 3.48
C TYR A 218 14.73 -17.72 1.95
N GLN A 219 14.96 -18.82 1.24
CA GLN A 219 14.71 -18.84 -0.20
C GLN A 219 13.23 -18.67 -0.56
N ASN A 220 12.33 -19.19 0.27
CA ASN A 220 10.90 -19.27 -0.04
C ASN A 220 10.06 -18.21 0.69
N TYR A 221 10.48 -17.79 1.88
CA TYR A 221 9.68 -17.00 2.82
C TYR A 221 10.33 -15.68 3.24
N TYR A 222 11.51 -15.33 2.72
CA TYR A 222 12.19 -14.09 3.13
C TYR A 222 11.35 -12.81 2.94
N PRO A 223 10.47 -12.67 1.91
CA PRO A 223 9.58 -11.52 1.86
C PRO A 223 8.66 -11.41 3.10
N ALA A 224 8.23 -12.55 3.66
CA ALA A 224 7.42 -12.56 4.88
C ALA A 224 8.22 -12.12 6.12
N PHE A 225 9.51 -12.42 6.21
CA PHE A 225 10.36 -11.94 7.31
C PHE A 225 10.63 -10.43 7.21
N LEU A 226 10.80 -9.91 5.99
CA LEU A 226 10.86 -8.45 5.77
C LEU A 226 9.53 -7.77 6.13
N ALA A 227 8.40 -8.39 5.78
CA ALA A 227 7.09 -7.92 6.16
C ALA A 227 6.87 -7.96 7.68
N ALA A 228 7.43 -8.95 8.37
CA ALA A 228 7.40 -9.04 9.82
C ALA A 228 8.15 -7.86 10.47
N ASP A 229 9.37 -7.54 9.99
CA ASP A 229 10.14 -6.38 10.44
C ASP A 229 9.37 -5.06 10.21
N ARG A 230 8.77 -4.89 9.02
CA ARG A 230 7.91 -3.73 8.71
C ARG A 230 6.69 -3.63 9.63
N ALA A 231 6.09 -4.77 10.00
CA ALA A 231 4.96 -4.83 10.94
C ALA A 231 5.38 -4.63 12.41
N GLY A 232 6.68 -4.53 12.70
CA GLY A 232 7.22 -4.41 14.05
C GLY A 232 7.17 -5.72 14.84
N VAL A 233 7.07 -6.86 14.15
CA VAL A 233 7.17 -8.20 14.75
C VAL A 233 8.64 -8.54 14.90
N THR A 234 9.10 -8.65 16.15
CA THR A 234 10.51 -8.85 16.48
C THR A 234 10.89 -10.33 16.49
N ASP A 235 12.19 -10.61 16.37
CA ASP A 235 12.75 -11.97 16.31
C ASP A 235 12.38 -12.83 17.54
N ASP A 236 12.24 -12.24 18.72
CA ASP A 236 11.78 -12.96 19.92
C ASP A 236 10.33 -13.46 19.84
N GLN A 237 9.53 -12.93 18.90
CA GLN A 237 8.12 -13.31 18.72
C GLN A 237 7.92 -14.47 17.74
N TYR A 238 8.89 -14.76 16.88
CA TYR A 238 8.77 -15.83 15.87
C TYR A 238 10.05 -16.65 15.66
N GLY A 239 11.18 -16.25 16.25
CA GLY A 239 12.46 -16.92 16.15
C GLY A 239 12.42 -18.36 16.66
N PRO A 240 11.87 -18.65 17.86
CA PRO A 240 11.67 -20.03 18.30
C PRO A 240 10.83 -20.87 17.32
N GLU A 241 9.82 -20.27 16.69
CA GLU A 241 8.98 -20.91 15.69
C GLU A 241 9.70 -21.13 14.35
N LEU A 242 10.61 -20.23 13.97
CA LEU A 242 11.47 -20.37 12.79
C LEU A 242 12.47 -21.52 12.97
N GLU A 243 13.07 -21.62 14.15
CA GLU A 243 13.93 -22.72 14.61
C GLU A 243 13.18 -24.06 14.62
N ALA A 244 11.99 -24.10 15.22
CA ALA A 244 11.17 -25.30 15.26
C ALA A 244 10.67 -25.74 13.87
N ASP A 245 10.30 -24.80 12.99
CA ASP A 245 9.90 -25.11 11.60
C ASP A 245 11.05 -25.76 10.82
N ALA A 246 12.30 -25.33 11.02
CA ALA A 246 13.47 -25.90 10.36
C ALA A 246 13.66 -27.38 10.76
N SER A 247 13.63 -27.66 12.07
CA SER A 247 13.68 -29.03 12.59
C SER A 247 12.49 -29.87 12.17
N CYS A 248 11.27 -29.34 12.21
CA CYS A 248 10.09 -30.09 11.80
C CYS A 248 10.07 -30.40 10.32
N ARG A 249 10.56 -29.50 9.47
CA ARG A 249 10.75 -29.78 8.05
C ARG A 249 11.76 -30.91 7.82
N ALA A 250 12.89 -30.88 8.53
CA ALA A 250 13.88 -31.95 8.51
C ALA A 250 13.27 -33.32 8.87
N VAL A 251 12.43 -33.35 9.91
CA VAL A 251 11.74 -34.57 10.38
C VAL A 251 10.69 -35.05 9.38
N TYR A 252 9.71 -34.21 9.06
CA TYR A 252 8.51 -34.63 8.33
C TYR A 252 8.71 -34.75 6.82
N VAL A 253 9.62 -33.97 6.23
CA VAL A 253 9.87 -34.00 4.78
C VAL A 253 11.06 -34.90 4.44
N TYR A 254 12.12 -34.86 5.24
CA TYR A 254 13.38 -35.54 4.93
C TYR A 254 13.66 -36.76 5.82
N GLY A 255 12.77 -37.06 6.78
CA GLY A 255 12.81 -38.30 7.55
C GLY A 255 13.91 -38.35 8.60
N ILE A 256 14.44 -37.20 9.02
CA ILE A 256 15.36 -37.16 10.17
C ILE A 256 14.60 -37.58 11.43
N PRO A 257 15.13 -38.48 12.28
CA PRO A 257 14.47 -38.84 13.51
C PRO A 257 14.24 -37.63 14.42
N ALA A 258 13.02 -37.43 14.90
CA ALA A 258 12.72 -36.34 15.84
C ALA A 258 13.56 -36.41 17.12
N SER A 259 13.97 -37.63 17.54
CA SER A 259 14.88 -37.85 18.67
C SER A 259 16.20 -37.12 18.54
N ASP A 260 16.65 -36.84 17.32
CA ASP A 260 17.93 -36.19 17.05
C ASP A 260 17.87 -34.68 17.36
N TYR A 261 16.67 -34.12 17.56
CA TYR A 261 16.44 -32.72 17.90
C TYR A 261 15.93 -32.48 19.34
N VAL A 262 15.51 -33.53 20.08
CA VAL A 262 14.85 -33.38 21.40
C VAL A 262 15.70 -32.62 22.41
N ASP A 263 17.02 -32.84 22.41
CA ASP A 263 17.95 -32.22 23.35
C ASP A 263 18.67 -31.00 22.75
N THR A 264 18.15 -30.44 21.66
CA THR A 264 18.69 -29.23 21.02
C THR A 264 17.93 -27.98 21.45
N SER A 265 18.44 -26.80 21.09
CA SER A 265 17.72 -25.53 21.26
C SER A 265 16.48 -25.40 20.37
N SER A 266 16.33 -26.29 19.39
CA SER A 266 15.36 -26.17 18.31
C SER A 266 14.64 -27.52 18.07
N PRO A 267 13.93 -28.08 19.08
CA PRO A 267 13.21 -29.34 18.90
C PRO A 267 12.07 -29.21 17.88
N CYS A 268 11.74 -30.29 17.17
CA CYS A 268 10.47 -30.34 16.44
C CYS A 268 9.31 -30.63 17.39
N ASP A 269 8.75 -29.58 18.00
CA ASP A 269 7.66 -29.65 18.96
C ASP A 269 6.33 -29.04 18.47
N VAL A 270 6.29 -28.60 17.21
CA VAL A 270 5.09 -28.06 16.56
C VAL A 270 4.08 -29.17 16.29
N GLU A 271 3.01 -29.20 17.08
CA GLU A 271 1.88 -30.11 16.86
C GLU A 271 1.15 -29.78 15.55
N GLY A 272 0.93 -30.79 14.70
CA GLY A 272 0.21 -30.62 13.44
C GLY A 272 0.99 -29.82 12.38
N TRP A 273 2.32 -29.82 12.46
CA TRP A 273 3.18 -29.17 11.48
C TRP A 273 2.84 -29.58 10.03
N TYR A 274 2.92 -28.62 9.12
CA TYR A 274 2.76 -28.81 7.69
C TYR A 274 3.65 -27.83 6.93
N ASP A 275 3.91 -28.11 5.65
CA ASP A 275 4.66 -27.19 4.80
C ASP A 275 3.89 -25.88 4.59
N GLY A 276 4.41 -24.78 5.15
CA GLY A 276 3.75 -23.47 5.19
C GLY A 276 3.24 -23.06 6.58
N TRP A 277 3.41 -23.90 7.61
CA TRP A 277 3.02 -23.60 8.98
C TRP A 277 3.63 -22.27 9.49
N LEU A 278 4.92 -22.02 9.21
CA LEU A 278 5.59 -20.78 9.62
C LEU A 278 4.93 -19.52 9.04
N LEU A 279 4.48 -19.57 7.78
CA LEU A 279 3.74 -18.45 7.16
C LEU A 279 2.38 -18.23 7.83
N TYR A 280 1.70 -19.31 8.21
CA TYR A 280 0.44 -19.20 8.95
C TYR A 280 0.65 -18.60 10.34
N HIS A 281 1.74 -18.98 11.02
CA HIS A 281 2.12 -18.39 12.30
C HIS A 281 2.39 -16.89 12.14
N LEU A 282 3.22 -16.47 11.18
CA LEU A 282 3.47 -15.05 10.89
C LEU A 282 2.18 -14.29 10.56
N ALA A 283 1.28 -14.86 9.75
CA ALA A 283 -0.01 -14.25 9.46
C ALA A 283 -0.85 -14.04 10.73
N SER A 284 -0.79 -14.97 11.69
CA SER A 284 -1.49 -14.84 12.97
C SER A 284 -0.96 -13.71 13.85
N LEU A 285 0.29 -13.28 13.62
CA LEU A 285 0.91 -12.10 14.23
C LEU A 285 0.56 -10.80 13.49
N GLY A 286 -0.25 -10.85 12.43
CA GLY A 286 -0.64 -9.70 11.62
C GLY A 286 0.34 -9.37 10.49
N VAL A 287 1.26 -10.28 10.15
CA VAL A 287 2.18 -10.11 9.02
C VAL A 287 1.46 -10.35 7.69
N GLN A 288 1.65 -9.45 6.72
CA GLN A 288 1.16 -9.63 5.36
C GLN A 288 1.99 -10.70 4.64
N VAL A 289 1.48 -11.93 4.56
CA VAL A 289 2.17 -13.07 3.92
C VAL A 289 1.62 -13.43 2.53
N THR A 290 0.57 -12.75 2.09
CA THR A 290 -0.03 -12.92 0.75
C THR A 290 -0.02 -11.61 -0.02
N GLU A 291 -0.02 -11.71 -1.34
CA GLU A 291 -0.09 -10.56 -2.23
C GLU A 291 -1.34 -9.70 -1.90
N PRO A 292 -1.19 -8.38 -1.67
CA PRO A 292 -2.34 -7.50 -1.50
C PRO A 292 -3.22 -7.53 -2.75
N VAL A 293 -4.51 -7.86 -2.59
CA VAL A 293 -5.47 -7.86 -3.69
C VAL A 293 -6.49 -6.74 -3.51
N ALA A 294 -6.77 -6.00 -4.59
CA ALA A 294 -7.64 -4.83 -4.53
C ALA A 294 -9.03 -5.11 -3.92
N ALA A 295 -9.54 -6.34 -4.10
CA ALA A 295 -10.83 -6.77 -3.57
C ALA A 295 -10.92 -6.70 -2.04
N ASP A 296 -9.81 -6.90 -1.32
CA ASP A 296 -9.77 -6.87 0.14
C ASP A 296 -9.90 -5.46 0.72
N TYR A 297 -9.76 -4.44 -0.14
CA TYR A 297 -9.83 -3.02 0.21
C TYR A 297 -11.12 -2.36 -0.33
N GLU A 298 -12.04 -3.13 -0.91
CA GLU A 298 -13.28 -2.58 -1.44
C GLU A 298 -14.25 -2.14 -0.33
N VAL A 299 -14.67 -0.86 -0.38
CA VAL A 299 -15.71 -0.33 0.52
C VAL A 299 -17.09 -0.73 0.00
N LEU A 300 -17.63 -1.85 0.52
CA LEU A 300 -18.94 -2.36 0.14
C LEU A 300 -20.08 -1.38 0.49
N GLU A 301 -21.12 -1.35 -0.35
CA GLU A 301 -22.35 -0.62 -0.03
C GLU A 301 -23.10 -1.29 1.11
N VAL A 302 -23.24 -0.58 2.23
CA VAL A 302 -24.28 -0.91 3.21
C VAL A 302 -25.62 -0.48 2.62
N VAL A 303 -26.28 -1.41 1.92
CA VAL A 303 -27.69 -1.24 1.57
C VAL A 303 -28.48 -1.34 2.88
N ARG A 304 -28.81 -0.20 3.48
CA ARG A 304 -29.74 -0.17 4.62
C ARG A 304 -31.13 -0.60 4.12
N PRO A 305 -31.81 -1.55 4.79
CA PRO A 305 -33.17 -1.97 4.43
C PRO A 305 -34.19 -0.85 4.59
#